data_AF-A0A7Z7YSG2-F1
#
_entry.id   AF-A0A7Z7YSG2-F1
#
_cell.length_a   1.000
_cell.length_b   1.000
_cell.length_c   1.000
_cell.angle_alpha   90.00
_cell.angle_beta   90.00
_cell.angle_gamma   90.00
#
_symmetry.space_group_name_H-M   'P 1'
#
loop_
_entity.id
_entity.type
_entity.pdbx_description
1 polymer ?
#
loop_
_entity_poly.entity_id
_entity_poly.type
_entity_poly.pdbx_seq_one_letter_code
_entity_poly.pdbx_strand_id
1 'polypeptide(L)'
;MHIKSIEDTPNYNTIKINLSEKRKDNQSNTYTSAQDGQPDFINRLFDIEGVKSVFYVMDFISVDKEEYANWDDLVPKIEDTF
;
A
#
# COMPACT_ATOMS: atom_id res chain seq x y z
N MET A 1 6.20 -7.47 10.06
CA MET A 1 5.16 -7.54 9.02
C MET A 1 5.79 -7.88 7.69
N HIS A 2 5.16 -8.72 6.88
CA HIS A 2 5.55 -9.02 5.49
C HIS A 2 4.32 -9.17 4.60
N ILE A 3 4.50 -9.12 3.28
CA ILE A 3 3.45 -9.35 2.29
C ILE A 3 3.16 -10.86 2.19
N LYS A 4 1.88 -11.25 2.25
CA LYS A 4 1.43 -12.63 2.03
C LYS A 4 1.09 -12.90 0.56
N SER A 5 0.40 -11.96 -0.06
CA SER A 5 -0.03 -12.05 -1.46
C SER A 5 -0.40 -10.67 -1.98
N ILE A 6 -0.28 -10.50 -3.29
CA ILE A 6 -0.75 -9.35 -4.05
C ILE A 6 -1.86 -9.85 -4.97
N GLU A 7 -2.99 -9.16 -4.97
CA GLU A 7 -4.19 -9.48 -5.74
C GLU A 7 -4.56 -8.28 -6.61
N ASP A 8 -4.88 -8.55 -7.87
CA ASP A 8 -5.47 -7.55 -8.76
C ASP A 8 -6.87 -7.15 -8.27
N THR A 9 -7.26 -5.92 -8.54
CA THR A 9 -8.63 -5.45 -8.34
C THR A 9 -9.29 -5.13 -9.68
N PRO A 10 -10.63 -5.01 -9.75
CA PRO A 10 -11.29 -4.52 -10.96
C PRO A 10 -10.85 -3.11 -11.39
N ASN A 11 -10.27 -2.33 -10.47
CA ASN A 11 -9.65 -1.05 -10.79
C ASN A 11 -8.17 -1.26 -11.13
N TYR A 12 -7.79 -1.03 -12.39
CA TYR A 12 -6.41 -1.18 -12.86
C TYR A 12 -5.40 -0.27 -12.13
N ASN A 13 -5.86 0.82 -11.52
CA ASN A 13 -5.02 1.72 -10.73
C ASN A 13 -4.86 1.28 -9.28
N THR A 14 -5.45 0.15 -8.87
CA THR A 14 -5.42 -0.32 -7.49
C THR A 14 -5.04 -1.79 -7.42
N ILE A 15 -4.07 -2.12 -6.59
CA ILE A 15 -3.79 -3.51 -6.16
C ILE A 15 -4.15 -3.68 -4.70
N LYS A 16 -4.46 -4.91 -4.31
CA LYS A 16 -4.66 -5.30 -2.92
C LYS A 16 -3.46 -6.13 -2.45
N ILE A 17 -2.89 -5.75 -1.31
CA ILE A 17 -1.74 -6.41 -0.70
C ILE A 17 -2.16 -6.97 0.65
N ASN A 18 -2.25 -8.29 0.76
CA ASN A 18 -2.56 -8.95 2.02
C ASN A 18 -1.29 -9.04 2.87
N LEU A 19 -1.40 -8.71 4.15
CA LEU A 19 -0.29 -8.59 5.09
C LEU A 19 -0.26 -9.77 6.07
N SER A 20 0.92 -10.02 6.63
CA SER A 20 1.13 -11.07 7.62
C SER A 20 0.36 -10.81 8.92
N GLU A 21 0.27 -9.54 9.29
CA GLU A 21 -0.27 -9.05 10.55
C GLU A 21 -1.54 -8.24 10.32
N LYS A 22 -2.50 -8.39 11.25
CA LYS A 22 -3.69 -7.55 11.28
C LYS A 22 -3.39 -6.23 11.95
N ARG A 23 -4.03 -5.17 11.48
CA ARG A 23 -4.13 -3.90 12.18
C ARG A 23 -4.68 -4.12 13.59
N LYS A 24 -4.15 -3.39 14.56
CA LYS A 24 -4.55 -3.50 15.98
C LYS A 24 -5.85 -2.75 16.27
N ASP A 25 -6.05 -1.63 15.60
CA ASP A 25 -7.30 -0.91 15.64
C ASP A 25 -8.22 -1.50 14.55
N ASN A 26 -9.49 -1.73 14.87
CA ASN A 26 -10.48 -2.23 13.90
C ASN A 26 -11.00 -1.09 13.01
N GLN A 27 -10.14 -0.14 12.64
CA GLN A 27 -10.49 1.02 11.83
C GLN A 27 -9.93 0.89 10.42
N SER A 28 -10.43 1.74 9.53
CA SER A 28 -9.89 1.94 8.20
C SER A 28 -9.37 3.37 8.05
N ASN A 29 -8.27 3.54 7.35
CA ASN A 29 -7.71 4.84 7.01
C ASN A 29 -7.29 4.88 5.56
N THR A 30 -7.52 6.02 4.91
CA THR A 30 -6.89 6.36 3.64
C THR A 30 -5.81 7.38 3.89
N TYR A 31 -4.61 7.07 3.43
CA TYR A 31 -3.44 7.94 3.45
C TYR A 31 -3.21 8.46 2.04
N THR A 32 -2.85 9.75 1.93
CA THR A 32 -2.60 10.43 0.65
C THR A 32 -1.22 11.08 0.59
N SER A 33 -0.44 10.98 1.67
CA SER A 33 0.92 11.49 1.80
C SER A 33 1.56 10.91 3.05
N ALA A 34 2.89 10.86 3.06
CA ALA A 34 3.67 10.58 4.27
C ALA A 34 3.50 11.70 5.29
N GLN A 35 3.25 11.35 6.56
CA GLN A 35 3.11 12.31 7.65
C GLN A 35 3.64 11.72 8.96
N ASP A 36 4.08 12.61 9.86
CA ASP A 36 4.49 12.24 11.21
C ASP A 36 3.35 11.59 11.98
N GLY A 37 3.65 10.49 12.69
CA GLY A 37 2.67 9.75 13.49
C GLY A 37 1.86 8.69 12.71
N GLN A 38 2.05 8.59 11.39
CA GLN A 38 1.54 7.45 10.61
C GLN A 38 2.44 6.21 10.78
N PRO A 39 1.95 4.98 10.49
CA PRO A 39 2.81 3.81 10.51
C PRO A 39 3.99 3.94 9.54
N ASP A 40 5.20 3.60 9.98
CA ASP A 40 6.42 3.77 9.18
C ASP A 40 6.36 3.06 7.82
N PHE A 41 5.71 1.89 7.75
CA PHE A 41 5.53 1.17 6.48
C PHE A 41 4.63 1.93 5.50
N ILE A 42 3.65 2.70 5.97
CA ILE A 42 2.81 3.54 5.11
C ILE A 42 3.63 4.70 4.57
N ASN A 43 4.43 5.35 5.41
CA ASN A 43 5.29 6.45 4.98
C ASN A 43 6.30 6.00 3.91
N ARG A 44 6.93 4.82 4.10
CA ARG A 44 7.86 4.25 3.10
C ARG A 44 7.22 3.97 1.74
N LEU A 45 5.92 3.66 1.68
CA LEU A 45 5.23 3.49 0.40
C LEU A 45 5.13 4.80 -0.39
N PHE A 46 5.02 5.94 0.29
CA PHE A 46 4.99 7.25 -0.37
C PHE A 46 6.37 7.72 -0.85
N ASP A 47 7.46 7.08 -0.43
CA ASP A 47 8.80 7.31 -0.99
C ASP A 47 8.94 6.69 -2.41
N ILE A 48 8.02 5.79 -2.79
CA ILE A 48 7.97 5.18 -4.11
C ILE A 48 7.26 6.13 -5.08
N GLU A 49 8.02 6.68 -6.02
CA GLU A 49 7.47 7.49 -7.10
C GLU A 49 6.37 6.72 -7.86
N GLY A 50 5.20 7.35 -7.99
CA GLY A 50 4.02 6.77 -8.63
C GLY A 50 3.00 6.18 -7.67
N VAL A 51 3.27 6.10 -6.35
CA VAL A 51 2.24 5.79 -5.34
C VAL A 51 1.39 7.03 -5.06
N LYS A 52 0.07 6.89 -5.20
CA LYS A 52 -0.91 7.97 -5.08
C LYS A 52 -1.61 7.96 -3.73
N SER A 53 -2.06 6.79 -3.30
CA SER A 53 -2.87 6.64 -2.08
C SER A 53 -2.73 5.24 -1.50
N VAL A 54 -2.89 5.12 -0.19
CA VAL A 54 -2.89 3.82 0.49
C VAL A 54 -4.09 3.73 1.41
N PHE A 55 -4.96 2.76 1.19
CA PHE A 55 -6.07 2.43 2.08
C PHE A 55 -5.69 1.23 2.95
N TYR A 56 -5.74 1.38 4.28
CA TYR A 56 -5.38 0.33 5.23
C TYR A 56 -6.55 -0.08 6.09
N VAL A 57 -6.91 -1.37 6.03
CA VAL A 57 -7.99 -1.95 6.84
C VAL A 57 -7.69 -3.41 7.17
N MET A 58 -7.99 -3.83 8.40
CA MET A 58 -7.82 -5.22 8.84
C MET A 58 -6.40 -5.74 8.55
N ASP A 59 -6.25 -6.75 7.71
CA ASP A 59 -5.00 -7.43 7.37
C ASP A 59 -4.57 -7.21 5.92
N PHE A 60 -5.04 -6.15 5.26
CA PHE A 60 -4.59 -5.79 3.93
C PHE A 60 -4.51 -4.28 3.72
N ILE A 61 -3.73 -3.88 2.72
CA ILE A 61 -3.78 -2.53 2.16
C ILE A 61 -4.24 -2.57 0.71
N SER A 62 -4.90 -1.52 0.26
CA SER A 62 -5.03 -1.21 -1.17
C SER A 62 -4.10 -0.07 -1.50
N VAL A 63 -3.27 -0.24 -2.52
CA VAL A 63 -2.35 0.81 -2.99
C VAL A 63 -2.88 1.31 -4.32
N ASP A 64 -3.11 2.61 -4.41
CA ASP A 64 -3.43 3.28 -5.66
C ASP A 64 -2.14 3.86 -6.25
N LYS A 65 -1.99 3.71 -7.56
CA LYS A 65 -0.91 4.33 -8.33
C LYS A 65 -1.39 5.57 -9.09
N GLU A 66 -0.43 6.39 -9.50
CA GLU A 66 -0.66 7.45 -10.48
C GLU A 66 -0.93 6.87 -11.88
N GLU A 67 -1.62 7.65 -12.73
CA GLU A 67 -2.03 7.20 -14.06
C GLU A 67 -0.84 6.84 -14.96
N TYR A 68 0.30 7.52 -14.79
CA TYR A 68 1.52 7.30 -15.57
C TYR A 68 2.38 6.12 -15.07
N ALA A 69 2.10 5.61 -13.86
CA ALA A 69 2.93 4.58 -13.23
C ALA A 69 2.54 3.16 -13.71
N ASN A 70 3.49 2.22 -13.68
CA ASN A 70 3.29 0.81 -14.01
C ASN A 70 3.49 -0.10 -12.77
N TRP A 71 2.59 -1.06 -12.57
CA TRP A 71 2.71 -2.05 -11.50
C TRP A 71 3.94 -2.93 -11.64
N ASP A 72 4.42 -3.22 -12.85
CA ASP A 72 5.65 -4.00 -13.06
C ASP A 72 6.88 -3.31 -12.41
N ASP A 73 6.87 -1.98 -12.34
CA ASP A 73 7.94 -1.19 -11.72
C ASP A 73 7.69 -0.92 -10.23
N LEU A 74 6.41 -0.80 -9.83
CA LEU A 74 6.01 -0.47 -8.47
C LEU A 74 6.04 -1.68 -7.54
N VAL A 75 5.56 -2.84 -8.00
CA VAL A 75 5.43 -4.03 -7.16
C VAL A 75 6.77 -4.46 -6.55
N PRO A 76 7.89 -4.57 -7.30
CA PRO A 76 9.18 -4.93 -6.69
C PRO A 76 9.64 -3.92 -5.64
N LYS A 77 9.44 -2.61 -5.89
CA LYS A 77 9.78 -1.55 -4.93
C LYS A 77 8.93 -1.64 -3.67
N ILE A 78 7.63 -1.94 -3.83
CA ILE A 78 6.71 -2.13 -2.71
C ILE A 78 7.16 -3.33 -1.88
N GLU A 79 7.47 -4.47 -2.50
CA GLU A 79 7.98 -5.65 -1.81
C GLU A 79 9.26 -5.35 -1.01
N ASP A 80 10.20 -4.59 -1.57
CA ASP A 80 11.43 -4.18 -0.89
C ASP A 80 11.20 -3.28 0.35
N THR A 81 10.02 -2.66 0.48
CA THR A 81 9.70 -1.84 1.66
C THR A 81 9.20 -2.63 2.87
N PHE A 82 8.78 -3.90 2.73
CA PHE A 82 8.20 -4.70 3.83
C PHE A 82 9.22 -5.60 4.51
#